data_AF-A0A507CTY0-F1
#
_entry.id   AF-A0A507CTY0-F1
#
_cell.length_a   1.000
_cell.length_b   1.000
_cell.length_c   1.000
_cell.angle_alpha   90.00
_cell.angle_beta   90.00
_cell.angle_gamma   90.00
#
_symmetry.space_group_name_H-M   'P 1'
#
loop_
_entity.id
_entity.type
_entity.pdbx_description
1 polymer ?
#
loop_
_entity_poly.entity_id
_entity_poly.type
_entity_poly.pdbx_seq_one_letter_code
_entity_poly.pdbx_strand_id
1 'polypeptide(L)'
;MHADSHKSLCGDSVLCGCLFWSKVLFSLALAFGGLGLLSYNVYDKHTYLLAHPIQPPQPAWVFPINGSDPSCWRQTVATTNTAAGRVEPPDSTTLFGVSLDWATDSVPLIVNRMGGIYKPAVYNSFIQMNATDFQVNMMNWQAQQIALAGGIYQVTLQPTVPMSQIPDATLQAVARQMAFMNGLYGVPIILRYGHEMNGDWYAYGQQPSSYVASFQKLARYVHFTTNMTAMMWAPNTGLYYPWTPNAQTSSADLTLLDTNQDGVFNVADDPYTPYWPGPEYVDWVGLSVYQYHQNSSNVNDYVNANVAVGPCFIQDYIQGTLNCRPRSAAAGNRAFYDNFAVTYNKPFALPESGAQYAVNATNVVPQSVDEATMKKAWIASAFGLSPGASNTPAFPLLKLIVNFEEAKVELETNTLHQLRDYRISHNKSVMGALISVFQPAARMLWAGQLSYQCGGQVHITKSSPSA
;
A
#
# COMPACT_ATOMS: atom_id res chain seq x y z
N MET A 1 -3.26 71.67 20.94
CA MET A 1 -1.91 71.35 21.42
C MET A 1 -2.02 70.72 22.80
N HIS A 2 -2.01 69.40 22.88
CA HIS A 2 -1.36 68.61 23.92
C HIS A 2 -1.50 67.14 23.49
N ALA A 3 -0.36 66.55 23.13
CA ALA A 3 -0.26 65.14 22.75
C ALA A 3 -0.11 64.31 24.02
N ASP A 4 -0.98 63.30 24.15
CA ASP A 4 -0.90 62.28 25.18
C ASP A 4 0.27 61.32 24.90
N SER A 5 1.01 61.04 25.96
CA SER A 5 2.24 60.26 25.96
C SER A 5 1.97 58.75 26.01
N HIS A 6 2.16 58.05 24.90
CA HIS A 6 2.48 56.61 24.93
C HIS A 6 3.99 56.45 25.14
N LYS A 7 4.42 56.26 26.39
CA LYS A 7 5.81 55.87 26.69
C LYS A 7 6.03 54.42 26.23
N SER A 8 6.92 54.25 25.25
CA SER A 8 7.50 52.98 24.81
C SER A 8 8.14 52.23 25.99
N LEU A 9 7.89 50.93 26.09
CA LEU A 9 8.42 50.00 27.10
C LEU A 9 9.94 49.71 26.97
N CYS A 10 10.67 50.29 25.99
CA CYS A 10 12.13 50.19 25.88
C CYS A 10 12.74 51.59 25.72
N GLY A 11 13.21 52.16 26.83
CA GLY A 11 14.01 53.40 26.85
C GLY A 11 15.52 53.19 26.77
N ASP A 12 16.01 52.00 27.16
CA ASP A 12 17.45 51.67 27.17
C ASP A 12 17.77 50.56 26.15
N SER A 13 18.32 50.96 25.00
CA SER A 13 18.71 50.07 23.90
C SER A 13 19.72 48.99 24.33
N VAL A 14 20.57 49.30 25.31
CA VAL A 14 21.57 48.37 25.88
C VAL A 14 20.89 47.27 26.69
N LEU A 15 19.92 47.61 27.54
CA LEU A 15 19.22 46.63 28.37
C LEU A 15 18.37 45.68 27.52
N CYS A 16 17.67 46.21 26.52
CA CYS A 16 16.88 45.39 25.59
C CYS A 16 17.79 44.47 24.74
N GLY A 17 19.00 44.93 24.37
CA GLY A 17 20.03 44.10 23.73
C GLY A 17 20.57 42.96 24.62
N CYS A 18 20.89 43.25 25.89
CA CYS A 18 21.36 42.24 26.84
C CYS A 18 20.30 41.18 27.15
N LEU A 19 19.03 41.57 27.26
CA LEU A 19 17.93 40.63 27.46
C LEU A 19 17.68 39.76 26.22
N PHE A 20 17.81 40.32 25.02
CA PHE A 20 17.73 39.56 23.77
C PHE A 20 18.83 38.48 23.71
N TRP A 21 20.10 38.87 23.89
CA TRP A 21 21.21 37.92 23.83
C TRP A 21 21.18 36.87 24.93
N SER A 22 20.75 37.24 26.14
CA SER A 22 20.55 36.27 27.23
C SER A 22 19.51 35.19 26.86
N LYS A 23 18.39 35.57 26.23
CA LYS A 23 17.37 34.61 25.77
C LYS A 23 17.86 33.72 24.63
N VAL A 24 18.63 34.29 23.69
CA VAL A 24 19.24 33.53 22.59
C VAL A 24 20.22 32.49 23.14
N LEU A 25 21.11 32.89 24.04
CA LEU A 25 22.09 32.01 24.67
C LEU A 25 21.42 30.91 25.52
N PHE A 26 20.39 31.26 26.28
CA PHE A 26 19.62 30.26 27.04
C PHE A 26 18.90 29.26 26.13
N SER A 27 18.30 29.72 25.03
CA SER A 27 17.63 28.85 24.06
C SER A 27 18.61 27.92 23.35
N LEU A 28 19.79 28.43 22.97
CA LEU A 28 20.89 27.62 22.41
C LEU A 28 21.36 26.58 23.42
N ALA A 29 21.55 26.95 24.68
CA ALA A 29 21.96 26.02 25.73
C ALA A 29 20.94 24.89 25.93
N LEU A 30 19.64 25.20 25.92
CA LEU A 30 18.58 24.18 25.98
C LEU A 30 18.58 23.28 24.74
N ALA A 31 18.77 23.84 23.54
CA ALA A 31 18.80 23.08 22.31
C ALA A 31 20.00 22.11 22.26
N PHE A 32 21.20 22.59 22.59
CA PHE A 32 22.40 21.76 22.67
C PHE A 32 22.33 20.75 23.81
N GLY A 33 21.76 21.13 24.97
CA GLY A 33 21.51 20.22 26.08
C GLY A 33 20.54 19.09 25.69
N GLY A 34 19.46 19.42 24.99
CA GLY A 34 18.50 18.44 24.47
C GLY A 34 19.11 17.51 23.42
N LEU A 35 19.87 18.05 22.47
CA LEU A 35 20.61 17.26 21.48
C LEU A 35 21.67 16.37 22.15
N GLY A 36 22.36 16.89 23.16
CA GLY A 36 23.32 16.14 23.95
C GLY A 36 22.69 14.98 24.70
N LEU A 37 21.53 15.20 25.34
CA LEU A 37 20.77 14.15 26.03
C LEU A 37 20.27 13.08 25.05
N LEU A 38 19.73 13.49 23.90
CA LEU A 38 19.30 12.55 22.85
C LEU A 38 20.48 11.73 22.31
N SER A 39 21.60 12.39 22.02
CA SER A 39 22.82 11.73 21.53
C SER A 39 23.39 10.78 22.58
N TYR A 40 23.39 11.18 23.85
CA TYR A 40 23.81 10.34 24.96
C TYR A 40 22.90 9.12 25.13
N ASN A 41 21.58 9.29 25.06
CA ASN A 41 20.63 8.17 25.14
C ASN A 41 20.79 7.20 23.97
N VAL A 42 21.06 7.69 22.76
CA VAL A 42 21.36 6.84 21.60
C VAL A 42 22.70 6.12 21.80
N TYR A 43 23.73 6.85 22.23
CA TYR A 43 25.05 6.29 22.50
C TYR A 43 25.00 5.22 23.60
N ASP A 44 24.34 5.48 24.72
CA ASP A 44 24.19 4.56 25.85
C ASP A 44 23.44 3.29 25.43
N LYS A 45 22.33 3.44 24.69
CA LYS A 45 21.63 2.28 24.12
C LYS A 45 22.51 1.51 23.13
N HIS A 46 23.28 2.21 22.29
CA HIS A 46 24.15 1.58 21.32
C HIS A 46 25.32 0.84 21.97
N THR A 47 26.00 1.46 22.94
CA THR A 47 27.09 0.83 23.70
C THR A 47 26.58 -0.31 24.57
N TYR A 48 25.40 -0.16 25.18
CA TYR A 48 24.72 -1.25 25.86
C TYR A 48 24.50 -2.45 24.92
N LEU A 49 24.01 -2.22 23.70
CA LEU A 49 23.81 -3.27 22.69
C LEU A 49 25.12 -3.87 22.16
N LEU A 50 26.21 -3.09 22.08
CA LEU A 50 27.52 -3.61 21.67
C LEU A 50 28.22 -4.41 22.79
N ALA A 51 28.06 -3.99 24.04
CA ALA A 51 28.65 -4.63 25.23
C ALA A 51 27.83 -5.84 25.71
N HIS A 52 26.54 -5.84 25.42
CA HIS A 52 25.65 -6.99 25.50
C HIS A 52 25.28 -7.34 24.07
N PRO A 53 26.23 -7.88 23.27
CA PRO A 53 25.86 -8.43 21.99
C PRO A 53 24.84 -9.50 22.32
N ILE A 54 23.58 -9.16 22.09
CA ILE A 54 22.57 -10.16 21.85
C ILE A 54 23.18 -10.84 20.64
N GLN A 55 23.87 -11.97 20.83
CA GLN A 55 23.80 -12.98 19.81
C GLN A 55 22.29 -13.14 19.68
N PRO A 56 21.64 -12.65 18.59
CA PRO A 56 20.35 -13.23 18.33
C PRO A 56 20.69 -14.72 18.35
N PRO A 57 20.09 -15.54 19.22
CA PRO A 57 20.19 -16.96 18.99
C PRO A 57 19.94 -17.10 17.49
N GLN A 58 20.85 -17.75 16.74
CA GLN A 58 20.58 -18.20 15.36
C GLN A 58 19.10 -18.53 15.36
N PRO A 59 18.21 -17.75 14.71
CA PRO A 59 16.83 -17.67 15.14
C PRO A 59 16.34 -19.11 15.21
N ALA A 60 16.25 -19.61 16.44
CA ALA A 60 15.84 -20.97 16.70
C ALA A 60 14.35 -20.81 16.51
N TRP A 61 13.93 -20.94 15.25
CA TRP A 61 12.61 -20.67 14.71
C TRP A 61 11.72 -20.02 15.76
N VAL A 62 11.68 -18.68 15.83
CA VAL A 62 10.86 -18.00 16.85
C VAL A 62 9.40 -17.97 16.38
N PHE A 63 8.89 -19.17 16.10
CA PHE A 63 7.92 -19.80 16.97
C PHE A 63 8.34 -21.28 17.09
N PRO A 64 8.39 -21.91 18.29
CA PRO A 64 7.69 -23.17 18.32
C PRO A 64 6.26 -22.76 18.00
N ILE A 65 5.85 -22.96 16.75
CA ILE A 65 4.46 -23.32 16.54
C ILE A 65 4.20 -24.32 17.66
N ASN A 66 3.23 -24.08 18.54
CA ASN A 66 2.94 -25.07 19.55
C ASN A 66 2.75 -26.40 18.79
N GLY A 67 3.71 -27.32 18.94
CA GLY A 67 3.75 -28.59 18.21
C GLY A 67 2.46 -29.38 18.42
N SER A 68 1.76 -29.05 19.50
CA SER A 68 0.49 -29.61 19.92
C SER A 68 -0.74 -28.79 19.55
N ASP A 69 -0.63 -27.56 19.01
CA ASP A 69 -1.78 -26.78 18.54
C ASP A 69 -2.07 -27.12 17.06
N PRO A 70 -3.13 -27.90 16.78
CA PRO A 70 -3.44 -28.35 15.43
C PRO A 70 -3.94 -27.22 14.51
N SER A 71 -4.19 -26.00 15.03
CA SER A 71 -4.54 -24.82 14.22
C SER A 71 -3.33 -24.13 13.60
N CYS A 72 -2.14 -24.38 14.15
CA CYS A 72 -0.91 -23.77 13.71
C CYS A 72 -0.14 -24.63 12.70
N TRP A 73 -0.53 -25.90 12.57
CA TRP A 73 -0.06 -26.86 11.58
C TRP A 73 -1.21 -27.19 10.62
N ARG A 74 -0.93 -27.36 9.32
CA ARG A 74 -1.94 -27.92 8.41
C ARG A 74 -2.30 -29.34 8.87
N GLN A 75 -3.39 -29.50 9.60
CA GLN A 75 -4.11 -30.75 9.56
C GLN A 75 -4.69 -30.88 8.15
N THR A 76 -4.09 -31.79 7.38
CA THR A 76 -4.62 -32.36 6.14
C THR A 76 -5.92 -33.09 6.49
N VAL A 77 -7.00 -32.33 6.65
CA VAL A 77 -8.35 -32.90 6.69
C VAL A 77 -9.10 -32.23 5.56
N ALA A 78 -9.17 -32.97 4.44
CA ALA A 78 -10.17 -32.75 3.43
C ALA A 78 -11.57 -32.69 4.09
N THR A 79 -12.46 -31.89 3.51
CA THR A 79 -13.88 -31.73 3.86
C THR A 79 -14.21 -30.77 5.01
N THR A 80 -14.15 -29.46 4.72
CA THR A 80 -15.28 -28.52 4.87
C THR A 80 -14.96 -27.24 4.10
N ASN A 81 -15.78 -26.93 3.08
CA ASN A 81 -16.01 -25.64 2.41
C ASN A 81 -14.86 -24.59 2.47
N THR A 82 -14.19 -24.36 1.34
CA THR A 82 -13.27 -23.21 1.11
C THR A 82 -13.81 -21.91 1.70
N ALA A 83 -13.10 -21.23 2.61
CA ALA A 83 -13.61 -19.93 3.10
C ALA A 83 -12.63 -18.87 3.64
N ALA A 84 -11.38 -19.13 4.02
CA ALA A 84 -10.47 -18.04 4.41
C ALA A 84 -9.03 -18.29 3.94
N GLY A 85 -8.58 -17.53 2.95
CA GLY A 85 -7.19 -17.33 2.61
C GLY A 85 -6.39 -16.81 3.81
N ARG A 86 -5.07 -16.96 3.76
CA ARG A 86 -4.20 -16.45 4.84
C ARG A 86 -4.38 -14.95 4.98
N VAL A 87 -4.57 -14.48 6.21
CA VAL A 87 -4.79 -13.06 6.54
C VAL A 87 -6.10 -12.50 5.92
N GLU A 88 -7.02 -13.35 5.46
CA GLU A 88 -8.34 -12.94 4.96
C GLU A 88 -9.28 -12.53 6.10
N PRO A 89 -9.92 -11.34 6.03
CA PRO A 89 -10.93 -10.94 7.00
C PRO A 89 -12.20 -11.78 6.84
N PRO A 90 -13.06 -11.88 7.88
CA PRO A 90 -14.30 -12.64 7.80
C PRO A 90 -15.21 -12.25 6.63
N ASP A 91 -16.07 -13.19 6.23
CA ASP A 91 -17.03 -12.93 5.18
C ASP A 91 -17.93 -11.73 5.44
N SER A 92 -18.38 -11.12 4.34
CA SER A 92 -19.15 -9.88 4.37
C SER A 92 -18.42 -8.67 4.98
N THR A 93 -17.10 -8.71 5.18
CA THR A 93 -16.31 -7.57 5.68
C THR A 93 -15.21 -7.16 4.70
N THR A 94 -14.71 -5.93 4.87
CA THR A 94 -13.62 -5.37 4.06
C THR A 94 -12.67 -4.58 4.96
N LEU A 95 -11.36 -4.77 4.78
CA LEU A 95 -10.31 -4.01 5.44
C LEU A 95 -10.08 -2.69 4.71
N PHE A 96 -9.97 -1.59 5.47
CA PHE A 96 -9.45 -0.34 4.95
C PHE A 96 -7.98 -0.17 5.31
N GLY A 97 -7.16 0.24 4.36
CA GLY A 97 -5.74 0.48 4.55
C GLY A 97 -5.25 1.77 3.94
N VAL A 98 -3.99 2.08 4.23
CA VAL A 98 -3.27 3.24 3.68
C VAL A 98 -1.86 2.85 3.28
N SER A 99 -1.36 3.40 2.18
CA SER A 99 0.06 3.40 1.84
C SER A 99 0.66 4.72 2.27
N LEU A 100 1.42 4.72 3.35
CA LEU A 100 2.02 5.94 3.89
C LEU A 100 3.26 6.35 3.09
N ASP A 101 3.47 7.65 2.97
CA ASP A 101 4.82 8.18 2.79
C ASP A 101 5.58 8.08 4.13
N TRP A 102 6.26 6.95 4.32
CA TRP A 102 7.02 6.66 5.54
C TRP A 102 8.21 7.59 5.79
N ALA A 103 8.62 8.41 4.81
CA ALA A 103 9.68 9.39 5.01
C ALA A 103 9.18 10.62 5.79
N THR A 104 7.88 10.93 5.68
CA THR A 104 7.29 12.14 6.28
C THR A 104 6.11 11.86 7.21
N ASP A 105 5.63 10.61 7.27
CA ASP A 105 4.46 10.20 8.03
C ASP A 105 4.73 8.99 8.94
N SER A 106 3.77 8.68 9.82
CA SER A 106 3.83 7.51 10.69
C SER A 106 2.42 7.06 11.12
N VAL A 107 2.34 5.83 11.64
CA VAL A 107 1.09 5.26 12.14
C VAL A 107 0.39 6.17 13.18
N PRO A 108 1.07 6.71 14.21
CA PRO A 108 0.40 7.61 15.16
C PRO A 108 -0.09 8.92 14.53
N LEU A 109 0.67 9.48 13.57
CA LEU A 109 0.32 10.75 12.93
C LEU A 109 -0.95 10.62 12.09
N ILE A 110 -1.05 9.60 11.25
CA ILE A 110 -2.27 9.40 10.45
C ILE A 110 -3.47 9.07 11.34
N VAL A 111 -3.31 8.23 12.37
CA VAL A 111 -4.39 7.91 13.31
C VAL A 111 -4.91 9.19 13.98
N ASN A 112 -4.01 10.10 14.37
CA ASN A 112 -4.40 11.39 14.93
C ASN A 112 -5.15 12.27 13.91
N ARG A 113 -4.68 12.34 12.65
CA ARG A 113 -5.38 13.08 11.58
C ARG A 113 -6.76 12.50 11.26
N MET A 114 -6.94 11.20 11.47
CA MET A 114 -8.22 10.49 11.35
C MET A 114 -9.05 10.51 12.64
N GLY A 115 -8.75 11.44 13.56
CA GLY A 115 -9.52 11.70 14.78
C GLY A 115 -9.31 10.69 15.91
N GLY A 116 -8.34 9.78 15.78
CA GLY A 116 -8.08 8.70 16.75
C GLY A 116 -9.11 7.57 16.73
N ILE A 117 -10.26 7.79 16.11
CA ILE A 117 -11.38 6.85 15.99
C ILE A 117 -11.11 5.86 14.85
N TYR A 118 -10.77 6.38 13.66
CA TYR A 118 -10.50 5.54 12.49
C TYR A 118 -9.01 5.21 12.43
N LYS A 119 -8.68 3.94 12.69
CA LYS A 119 -7.32 3.41 12.62
C LYS A 119 -7.23 2.49 11.41
N PRO A 120 -6.52 2.84 10.32
CA PRO A 120 -6.41 1.96 9.17
C PRO A 120 -6.01 0.53 9.59
N ALA A 121 -6.69 -0.48 9.07
CA ALA A 121 -6.41 -1.89 9.40
C ALA A 121 -5.13 -2.39 8.72
N VAL A 122 -4.82 -1.87 7.53
CA VAL A 122 -3.63 -2.24 6.76
C VAL A 122 -2.75 -1.03 6.52
N TYR A 123 -1.44 -1.17 6.73
CA TYR A 123 -0.45 -0.15 6.39
C TYR A 123 0.50 -0.73 5.35
N ASN A 124 0.55 -0.11 4.17
CA ASN A 124 1.44 -0.50 3.09
C ASN A 124 2.77 0.28 3.16
N SER A 125 3.85 -0.41 2.82
CA SER A 125 5.15 0.20 2.53
C SER A 125 5.73 -0.34 1.23
N PHE A 126 6.45 0.51 0.51
CA PHE A 126 7.31 0.09 -0.59
C PHE A 126 8.71 -0.18 -0.06
N ILE A 127 9.14 -1.44 -0.17
CA ILE A 127 10.43 -1.92 0.29
C ILE A 127 11.24 -2.34 -0.92
N GLN A 128 12.41 -1.73 -1.08
CA GLN A 128 13.32 -2.09 -2.15
C GLN A 128 14.15 -3.32 -1.79
N MET A 129 14.42 -4.15 -2.80
CA MET A 129 15.39 -5.23 -2.71
C MET A 129 16.25 -5.27 -3.97
N ASN A 130 17.53 -5.60 -3.81
CA ASN A 130 18.41 -5.96 -4.92
C ASN A 130 18.64 -7.48 -4.92
N ALA A 131 19.65 -7.95 -5.67
CA ALA A 131 19.96 -9.38 -5.74
C ALA A 131 20.32 -10.00 -4.37
N THR A 132 21.01 -9.28 -3.48
CA THR A 132 21.59 -9.86 -2.26
C THR A 132 21.12 -9.21 -0.96
N ASP A 133 20.38 -8.11 -1.03
CA ASP A 133 19.99 -7.31 0.14
C ASP A 133 18.61 -6.65 -0.02
N PHE A 134 18.00 -6.29 1.10
CA PHE A 134 16.71 -5.61 1.19
C PHE A 134 16.59 -4.85 2.53
N GLN A 135 15.64 -3.91 2.63
CA GLN A 135 15.61 -2.92 3.71
C GLN A 135 15.07 -3.46 5.06
N VAL A 136 15.72 -4.47 5.65
CA VAL A 136 15.31 -5.16 6.90
C VAL A 136 15.05 -4.18 8.06
N ASN A 137 15.93 -3.19 8.26
CA ASN A 137 15.80 -2.23 9.35
C ASN A 137 14.53 -1.37 9.22
N MET A 138 14.20 -0.97 7.99
CA MET A 138 12.98 -0.21 7.70
C MET A 138 11.75 -1.07 8.00
N MET A 139 11.75 -2.32 7.53
CA MET A 139 10.64 -3.26 7.77
C MET A 139 10.40 -3.48 9.26
N ASN A 140 11.46 -3.67 10.04
CA ASN A 140 11.37 -3.86 11.49
C ASN A 140 10.77 -2.64 12.19
N TRP A 141 11.23 -1.43 11.85
CA TRP A 141 10.71 -0.20 12.42
C TRP A 141 9.21 -0.01 12.08
N GLN A 142 8.84 -0.23 10.81
CA GLN A 142 7.45 -0.11 10.35
C GLN A 142 6.54 -1.15 11.02
N ALA A 143 6.99 -2.41 11.10
CA ALA A 143 6.26 -3.48 11.78
C ALA A 143 5.98 -3.16 13.25
N GLN A 144 6.96 -2.59 13.99
CA GLN A 144 6.74 -2.19 15.39
C GLN A 144 5.65 -1.11 15.52
N GLN A 145 5.63 -0.11 14.62
CA GLN A 145 4.58 0.92 14.63
C GLN A 145 3.19 0.32 14.33
N ILE A 146 3.12 -0.59 13.38
CA ILE A 146 1.89 -1.26 12.97
C ILE A 146 1.38 -2.18 14.08
N ALA A 147 2.28 -2.88 14.78
CA ALA A 147 1.96 -3.73 15.93
C ALA A 147 1.23 -2.94 17.03
N LEU A 148 1.73 -1.73 17.34
CA LEU A 148 1.13 -0.86 18.36
C LEU A 148 -0.28 -0.39 17.99
N ALA A 149 -0.60 -0.29 16.70
CA ALA A 149 -1.96 -0.02 16.23
C ALA A 149 -2.85 -1.27 16.19
N GLY A 150 -2.27 -2.47 16.22
CA GLY A 150 -2.97 -3.73 15.99
C GLY A 150 -3.35 -3.94 14.52
N GLY A 151 -2.52 -3.44 13.60
CA GLY A 151 -2.74 -3.50 12.16
C GLY A 151 -2.06 -4.69 11.46
N ILE A 152 -2.25 -4.75 10.15
CA ILE A 152 -1.61 -5.68 9.22
C ILE A 152 -0.57 -4.90 8.42
N TYR A 153 0.59 -5.52 8.20
CA TYR A 153 1.64 -4.93 7.39
C TYR A 153 1.55 -5.43 5.95
N GLN A 154 1.16 -4.56 5.02
CA GLN A 154 1.31 -4.85 3.60
C GLN A 154 2.72 -4.45 3.15
N VAL A 155 3.49 -5.41 2.66
CA VAL A 155 4.85 -5.17 2.16
C VAL A 155 4.82 -5.25 0.64
N THR A 156 4.95 -4.11 -0.03
CA THR A 156 5.24 -4.11 -1.47
C THR A 156 6.73 -4.25 -1.67
N LEU A 157 7.18 -5.47 -1.95
CA LEU A 157 8.60 -5.77 -2.12
C LEU A 157 8.98 -5.60 -3.60
N GLN A 158 9.84 -4.62 -3.88
CA GLN A 158 10.19 -4.15 -5.21
C GLN A 158 11.65 -4.52 -5.56
N PRO A 159 11.86 -5.54 -6.42
CA PRO A 159 13.15 -5.77 -7.05
C PRO A 159 13.65 -4.56 -7.84
N THR A 160 14.89 -4.17 -7.60
CA THR A 160 15.61 -3.15 -8.39
C THR A 160 16.45 -3.76 -9.51
N VAL A 161 16.41 -5.09 -9.64
CA VAL A 161 17.08 -5.89 -10.69
C VAL A 161 16.07 -6.84 -11.33
N PRO A 162 16.33 -7.37 -12.55
CA PRO A 162 15.54 -8.46 -13.11
C PRO A 162 15.42 -9.63 -12.12
N MET A 163 14.23 -10.20 -11.97
CA MET A 163 13.98 -11.22 -10.95
C MET A 163 14.76 -12.53 -11.16
N SER A 164 15.24 -12.77 -12.39
CA SER A 164 16.18 -13.86 -12.71
C SER A 164 17.52 -13.76 -11.99
N GLN A 165 17.91 -12.56 -11.52
CA GLN A 165 19.17 -12.32 -10.83
C GLN A 165 19.07 -12.49 -9.31
N ILE A 166 17.87 -12.72 -8.76
CA ILE A 166 17.67 -12.88 -7.32
C ILE A 166 17.89 -14.36 -6.97
N PRO A 167 18.93 -14.69 -6.17
CA PRO A 167 19.22 -16.05 -5.77
C PRO A 167 18.25 -16.51 -4.69
N ASP A 168 18.08 -17.84 -4.59
CA ASP A 168 17.23 -18.49 -3.60
C ASP A 168 17.58 -18.09 -2.16
N ALA A 169 18.87 -17.86 -1.85
CA ALA A 169 19.30 -17.43 -0.52
C ALA A 169 18.65 -16.11 -0.09
N THR A 170 18.48 -15.16 -1.01
CA THR A 170 17.82 -13.87 -0.76
C THR A 170 16.32 -14.06 -0.58
N LEU A 171 15.66 -14.87 -1.43
CA LEU A 171 14.22 -15.17 -1.30
C LEU A 171 13.91 -15.89 0.04
N GLN A 172 14.77 -16.82 0.46
CA GLN A 172 14.66 -17.45 1.78
C GLN A 172 14.89 -16.46 2.92
N ALA A 173 15.80 -15.50 2.77
CA ALA A 173 16.00 -14.45 3.76
C ALA A 173 14.76 -13.54 3.90
N VAL A 174 14.10 -13.21 2.79
CA VAL A 174 12.81 -12.50 2.79
C VAL A 174 11.76 -13.30 3.56
N ALA A 175 11.59 -14.59 3.27
CA ALA A 175 10.63 -15.43 3.99
C ALA A 175 10.91 -15.52 5.50
N ARG A 176 12.19 -15.64 5.88
CA ARG A 176 12.62 -15.59 7.29
C ARG A 176 12.32 -14.25 7.95
N GLN A 177 12.49 -13.14 7.24
CA GLN A 177 12.16 -11.82 7.77
C GLN A 177 10.65 -11.67 8.03
N MET A 178 9.79 -12.24 7.17
CA MET A 178 8.34 -12.23 7.41
C MET A 178 7.99 -13.00 8.69
N ALA A 179 8.52 -14.21 8.84
CA ALA A 179 8.32 -14.99 10.06
C ALA A 179 8.89 -14.31 11.31
N PHE A 180 10.03 -13.64 11.20
CA PHE A 180 10.59 -12.84 12.29
C PHE A 180 9.64 -11.74 12.74
N MET A 181 9.07 -10.96 11.81
CA MET A 181 8.12 -9.90 12.16
C MET A 181 6.79 -10.46 12.68
N ASN A 182 6.33 -11.60 12.15
CA ASN A 182 5.18 -12.31 12.71
C ASN A 182 5.45 -12.71 14.17
N GLY A 183 6.62 -13.28 14.47
CA GLY A 183 6.98 -13.82 15.80
C GLY A 183 7.35 -12.79 16.84
N LEU A 184 8.19 -11.84 16.47
CA LEU A 184 8.67 -10.85 17.43
C LEU A 184 7.65 -9.76 17.69
N TYR A 185 6.89 -9.33 16.68
CA TYR A 185 5.99 -8.20 16.78
C TYR A 185 4.50 -8.59 16.78
N GLY A 186 4.16 -9.85 16.46
CA GLY A 186 2.77 -10.29 16.37
C GLY A 186 2.00 -9.70 15.18
N VAL A 187 2.72 -9.19 14.16
CA VAL A 187 2.12 -8.48 13.02
C VAL A 187 1.87 -9.45 11.87
N PRO A 188 0.63 -9.63 11.40
CA PRO A 188 0.33 -10.35 10.16
C PRO A 188 0.80 -9.56 8.94
N ILE A 189 1.15 -10.27 7.88
CA ILE A 189 1.74 -9.66 6.69
C ILE A 189 0.99 -10.06 5.43
N ILE A 190 0.80 -9.10 4.54
CA ILE A 190 0.41 -9.34 3.15
C ILE A 190 1.59 -8.93 2.27
N LEU A 191 2.29 -9.90 1.70
CA LEU A 191 3.50 -9.70 0.91
C LEU A 191 3.15 -9.60 -0.58
N ARG A 192 3.26 -8.39 -1.13
CA ARG A 192 3.05 -8.06 -2.55
C ARG A 192 4.40 -7.98 -3.26
N TYR A 193 4.86 -9.09 -3.80
CA TYR A 193 6.20 -9.21 -4.42
C TYR A 193 6.16 -8.93 -5.94
N GLY A 194 6.95 -7.94 -6.38
CA GLY A 194 7.03 -7.56 -7.78
C GLY A 194 5.68 -7.10 -8.36
N HIS A 195 4.99 -6.19 -7.68
CA HIS A 195 3.71 -5.62 -8.16
C HIS A 195 3.83 -5.01 -9.57
N GLU A 196 2.71 -4.90 -10.28
CA GLU A 196 2.65 -4.20 -11.57
C GLU A 196 3.66 -4.69 -12.62
N MET A 197 4.02 -5.96 -12.55
CA MET A 197 4.93 -6.65 -13.46
C MET A 197 4.49 -6.57 -14.94
N ASN A 198 3.22 -6.28 -15.20
CA ASN A 198 2.69 -6.06 -16.54
C ASN A 198 2.97 -4.65 -17.10
N GLY A 199 3.53 -3.73 -16.29
CA GLY A 199 4.05 -2.42 -16.70
C GLY A 199 5.47 -2.47 -17.28
N ASP A 200 5.93 -1.36 -17.87
CA ASP A 200 7.29 -1.20 -18.43
C ASP A 200 8.26 -0.44 -17.51
N TRP A 201 7.79 0.07 -16.37
CA TRP A 201 8.51 1.00 -15.49
C TRP A 201 9.41 0.35 -14.42
N TYR A 202 9.40 -0.98 -14.27
CA TYR A 202 10.26 -1.70 -13.32
C TYR A 202 11.27 -2.62 -14.00
N ALA A 203 12.38 -2.93 -13.32
CA ALA A 203 13.44 -3.81 -13.81
C ALA A 203 12.98 -5.26 -14.11
N TYR A 204 11.81 -5.64 -13.60
CA TYR A 204 11.15 -6.93 -13.81
C TYR A 204 9.88 -6.82 -14.68
N GLY A 205 9.58 -5.61 -15.16
CA GLY A 205 8.43 -5.34 -16.01
C GLY A 205 8.55 -6.09 -17.33
N GLN A 206 7.42 -6.61 -17.82
CA GLN A 206 7.32 -7.32 -19.09
C GLN A 206 8.29 -8.50 -19.26
N GLN A 207 8.58 -9.21 -18.17
CA GLN A 207 9.44 -10.40 -18.17
C GLN A 207 8.72 -11.60 -17.50
N PRO A 208 7.59 -12.08 -18.08
CA PRO A 208 6.74 -13.11 -17.48
C PRO A 208 7.49 -14.38 -17.06
N SER A 209 8.44 -14.87 -17.86
CA SER A 209 9.17 -16.10 -17.55
C SER A 209 9.91 -16.00 -16.20
N SER A 210 10.69 -14.92 -16.03
CA SER A 210 11.48 -14.72 -14.81
C SER A 210 10.62 -14.30 -13.63
N TYR A 211 9.57 -13.53 -13.89
CA TYR A 211 8.59 -13.09 -12.89
C TYR A 211 7.91 -14.30 -12.25
N VAL A 212 7.27 -15.16 -13.05
CA VAL A 212 6.54 -16.34 -12.58
C VAL A 212 7.47 -17.28 -11.81
N ALA A 213 8.64 -17.59 -12.36
CA ALA A 213 9.59 -18.48 -11.72
C ALA A 213 10.03 -17.97 -10.33
N SER A 214 10.34 -16.68 -10.21
CA SER A 214 10.78 -16.08 -8.93
C SER A 214 9.62 -15.96 -7.93
N PHE A 215 8.43 -15.55 -8.38
CA PHE A 215 7.24 -15.47 -7.53
C PHE A 215 6.90 -16.84 -6.92
N GLN A 216 6.88 -17.89 -7.74
CA GLN A 216 6.63 -19.26 -7.27
C GLN A 216 7.65 -19.70 -6.22
N LYS A 217 8.95 -19.39 -6.41
CA LYS A 217 9.99 -19.70 -5.42
C LYS A 217 9.75 -18.98 -4.09
N LEU A 218 9.52 -17.66 -4.12
CA LEU A 218 9.27 -16.91 -2.89
C LEU A 218 8.01 -17.40 -2.18
N ALA A 219 6.93 -17.65 -2.92
CA ALA A 219 5.69 -18.17 -2.36
C ALA A 219 5.90 -19.51 -1.65
N ARG A 220 6.64 -20.46 -2.25
CA ARG A 220 7.00 -21.72 -1.58
C ARG A 220 7.77 -21.48 -0.28
N TYR A 221 8.75 -20.58 -0.28
CA TYR A 221 9.53 -20.27 0.91
C TYR A 221 8.68 -19.62 2.01
N VAL A 222 7.82 -18.66 1.67
CA VAL A 222 6.90 -18.02 2.62
C VAL A 222 5.90 -19.03 3.16
N HIS A 223 5.28 -19.82 2.29
CA HIS A 223 4.27 -20.81 2.67
C HIS A 223 4.81 -21.90 3.58
N PHE A 224 6.08 -22.28 3.39
CA PHE A 224 6.80 -23.19 4.26
C PHE A 224 7.19 -22.57 5.61
N THR A 225 7.56 -21.29 5.61
CA THR A 225 8.19 -20.64 6.77
C THR A 225 7.18 -20.04 7.76
N THR A 226 6.01 -19.61 7.29
CA THR A 226 4.98 -18.98 8.15
C THR A 226 3.57 -19.13 7.59
N ASN A 227 2.58 -19.15 8.49
CA ASN A 227 1.14 -19.12 8.17
C ASN A 227 0.51 -17.73 8.40
N MET A 228 1.22 -16.79 9.05
CA MET A 228 0.77 -15.41 9.29
C MET A 228 1.19 -14.42 8.18
N THR A 229 1.68 -14.95 7.05
CA THR A 229 2.00 -14.15 5.86
C THR A 229 1.25 -14.71 4.64
N ALA A 230 0.54 -13.83 3.96
CA ALA A 230 -0.14 -14.10 2.70
C ALA A 230 0.69 -13.58 1.51
N MET A 231 0.75 -14.36 0.43
CA MET A 231 1.32 -13.93 -0.85
C MET A 231 0.25 -13.26 -1.70
N MET A 232 0.49 -12.01 -2.13
CA MET A 232 -0.38 -11.28 -3.02
C MET A 232 0.22 -11.14 -4.42
N TRP A 233 -0.52 -11.55 -5.44
CA TRP A 233 -0.23 -11.26 -6.84
C TRP A 233 -1.09 -10.09 -7.31
N ALA A 234 -0.45 -9.00 -7.73
CA ALA A 234 -1.16 -7.76 -8.04
C ALA A 234 -0.55 -7.02 -9.24
N PRO A 235 -1.10 -7.21 -10.45
CA PRO A 235 -0.76 -6.40 -11.61
C PRO A 235 -1.33 -4.98 -11.55
N ASN A 236 -0.89 -4.14 -12.48
CA ASN A 236 -1.55 -2.88 -12.82
C ASN A 236 -2.81 -3.19 -13.66
N THR A 237 -3.83 -2.31 -13.58
CA THR A 237 -5.03 -2.43 -14.41
C THR A 237 -4.73 -2.52 -15.91
N GLY A 238 -5.43 -3.42 -16.59
CA GLY A 238 -5.19 -3.74 -17.99
C GLY A 238 -5.86 -2.81 -19.02
N LEU A 239 -6.59 -1.76 -18.62
CA LEU A 239 -7.40 -0.96 -19.56
C LEU A 239 -6.58 -0.21 -20.64
N TYR A 240 -5.30 0.06 -20.39
CA TYR A 240 -4.40 0.74 -21.35
C TYR A 240 -3.23 -0.13 -21.80
N TYR A 241 -3.29 -1.43 -21.49
CA TYR A 241 -2.27 -2.38 -21.89
C TYR A 241 -2.41 -2.74 -23.39
N PRO A 242 -1.30 -2.96 -24.11
CA PRO A 242 0.07 -3.01 -23.62
C PRO A 242 0.75 -1.64 -23.50
N TRP A 243 1.70 -1.58 -22.59
CA TRP A 243 2.64 -0.47 -22.48
C TRP A 243 3.78 -0.62 -23.50
N THR A 244 4.66 0.37 -23.60
CA THR A 244 5.81 0.28 -24.51
C THR A 244 6.65 -0.94 -24.14
N PRO A 245 7.12 -1.75 -25.11
CA PRO A 245 8.00 -2.87 -24.81
C PRO A 245 9.21 -2.45 -24.00
N ASN A 246 9.42 -3.06 -22.83
CA ASN A 246 10.61 -2.82 -22.03
C ASN A 246 11.85 -3.34 -22.79
N ALA A 247 12.91 -2.55 -22.83
CA ALA A 247 14.14 -2.90 -23.56
C ALA A 247 14.82 -4.20 -23.06
N GLN A 248 14.48 -4.65 -21.84
CA GLN A 248 14.99 -5.88 -21.24
C GLN A 248 14.09 -7.11 -21.51
N THR A 249 12.94 -6.94 -22.15
CA THR A 249 12.05 -8.05 -22.51
C THR A 249 12.69 -8.92 -23.57
N SER A 250 12.82 -10.22 -23.27
CA SER A 250 13.44 -11.19 -24.19
C SER A 250 12.49 -11.59 -25.32
N SER A 251 13.00 -12.12 -26.43
CA SER A 251 12.16 -12.65 -27.51
C SER A 251 11.27 -13.81 -27.07
N ALA A 252 11.73 -14.61 -26.11
CA ALA A 252 10.93 -15.68 -25.51
C ALA A 252 9.77 -15.09 -24.69
N ASP A 253 10.02 -14.03 -23.92
CA ASP A 253 8.99 -13.32 -23.19
C ASP A 253 7.99 -12.62 -24.12
N LEU A 254 8.44 -11.99 -25.22
CA LEU A 254 7.53 -11.44 -26.23
C LEU A 254 6.58 -12.50 -26.80
N THR A 255 7.04 -13.74 -26.97
CA THR A 255 6.20 -14.86 -27.41
C THR A 255 5.15 -15.25 -26.36
N LEU A 256 5.45 -15.08 -25.06
CA LEU A 256 4.48 -15.31 -23.98
C LEU A 256 3.48 -14.16 -23.86
N LEU A 257 3.88 -12.94 -24.21
CA LEU A 257 3.04 -11.74 -24.17
C LEU A 257 2.08 -11.65 -25.37
N ASP A 258 2.44 -12.26 -26.50
CA ASP A 258 1.55 -12.53 -27.65
C ASP A 258 0.60 -13.69 -27.31
N THR A 259 -0.40 -13.39 -26.49
CA THR A 259 -1.36 -14.35 -25.93
C THR A 259 -2.38 -14.85 -26.94
N ASN A 260 -2.64 -14.09 -28.01
CA ASN A 260 -3.52 -14.51 -29.10
C ASN A 260 -2.76 -15.22 -30.23
N GLN A 261 -1.43 -15.27 -30.16
CA GLN A 261 -0.52 -15.94 -31.10
C GLN A 261 -0.62 -15.40 -32.54
N ASP A 262 -0.90 -14.11 -32.70
CA ASP A 262 -0.99 -13.45 -34.02
C ASP A 262 0.36 -12.93 -34.54
N GLY A 263 1.42 -13.08 -33.74
CA GLY A 263 2.77 -12.61 -34.01
C GLY A 263 3.02 -11.16 -33.62
N VAL A 264 2.04 -10.48 -33.00
CA VAL A 264 2.08 -9.04 -32.70
C VAL A 264 1.59 -8.78 -31.29
N PHE A 265 2.52 -8.39 -30.40
CA PHE A 265 2.16 -7.90 -29.06
C PHE A 265 1.36 -6.58 -29.12
N ASN A 266 0.06 -6.62 -28.87
CA ASN A 266 -0.86 -5.49 -29.05
C ASN A 266 -2.07 -5.49 -28.08
N VAL A 267 -3.03 -4.57 -28.28
CA VAL A 267 -4.22 -4.41 -27.42
C VAL A 267 -5.18 -5.61 -27.40
N ALA A 268 -5.01 -6.57 -28.29
CA ALA A 268 -5.72 -7.84 -28.26
C ALA A 268 -5.20 -8.79 -27.18
N ASP A 269 -3.98 -8.56 -26.66
CA ASP A 269 -3.34 -9.44 -25.69
C ASP A 269 -3.86 -9.28 -24.26
N ASP A 270 -3.91 -10.42 -23.57
CA ASP A 270 -4.27 -10.53 -22.17
C ASP A 270 -3.16 -9.91 -21.28
N PRO A 271 -3.49 -8.88 -20.49
CA PRO A 271 -2.53 -8.14 -19.68
C PRO A 271 -2.06 -8.88 -18.42
N TYR A 272 -2.64 -10.03 -18.10
CA TYR A 272 -2.55 -10.67 -16.79
C TYR A 272 -2.04 -12.10 -16.89
N THR A 273 -2.64 -12.91 -17.77
CA THR A 273 -2.43 -14.36 -17.87
C THR A 273 -0.94 -14.75 -18.03
N PRO A 274 -0.10 -14.06 -18.82
CA PRO A 274 1.33 -14.38 -18.91
C PRO A 274 2.09 -14.32 -17.58
N TYR A 275 1.60 -13.54 -16.62
CA TYR A 275 2.24 -13.31 -15.33
C TYR A 275 1.61 -14.12 -14.19
N TRP A 276 0.56 -14.89 -14.45
CA TRP A 276 -0.14 -15.65 -13.42
C TRP A 276 0.74 -16.79 -12.91
N PRO A 277 1.15 -16.79 -11.62
CA PRO A 277 2.07 -17.80 -11.12
C PRO A 277 1.39 -19.14 -10.84
N GLY A 278 0.06 -19.20 -10.75
CA GLY A 278 -0.72 -20.38 -10.37
C GLY A 278 -1.42 -20.23 -9.02
N PRO A 279 -2.63 -20.81 -8.85
CA PRO A 279 -3.47 -20.60 -7.65
C PRO A 279 -2.87 -21.14 -6.36
N GLU A 280 -1.91 -22.06 -6.41
CA GLU A 280 -1.23 -22.61 -5.24
C GLU A 280 -0.17 -21.67 -4.64
N TYR A 281 0.32 -20.69 -5.42
CA TYR A 281 1.33 -19.71 -4.98
C TYR A 281 0.72 -18.39 -4.50
N VAL A 282 -0.58 -18.20 -4.72
CA VAL A 282 -1.28 -16.92 -4.49
C VAL A 282 -2.33 -17.10 -3.41
N ASP A 283 -2.22 -16.32 -2.34
CA ASP A 283 -3.25 -16.22 -1.31
C ASP A 283 -4.25 -15.11 -1.65
N TRP A 284 -3.77 -14.00 -2.21
CA TRP A 284 -4.56 -12.82 -2.56
C TRP A 284 -4.31 -12.37 -4.00
N VAL A 285 -5.35 -11.94 -4.69
CA VAL A 285 -5.24 -11.27 -5.99
C VAL A 285 -5.53 -9.79 -5.83
N GLY A 286 -4.91 -8.92 -6.61
CA GLY A 286 -5.17 -7.49 -6.51
C GLY A 286 -4.92 -6.70 -7.78
N LEU A 287 -5.42 -5.47 -7.80
CA LEU A 287 -5.16 -4.52 -8.88
C LEU A 287 -4.78 -3.15 -8.33
N SER A 288 -3.72 -2.57 -8.87
CA SER A 288 -3.47 -1.14 -8.67
C SER A 288 -4.46 -0.32 -9.50
N VAL A 289 -5.18 0.60 -8.86
CA VAL A 289 -6.21 1.42 -9.53
C VAL A 289 -6.11 2.87 -9.11
N TYR A 290 -5.73 3.72 -10.07
CA TYR A 290 -5.62 5.15 -9.86
C TYR A 290 -6.53 5.92 -10.80
N GLN A 291 -7.17 6.96 -10.26
CA GLN A 291 -7.73 8.00 -11.11
C GLN A 291 -6.69 9.11 -11.29
N TYR A 292 -6.18 9.18 -12.52
CA TYR A 292 -5.59 10.37 -13.11
C TYR A 292 -6.33 10.65 -14.42
N HIS A 293 -6.58 11.92 -14.72
CA HIS A 293 -7.38 12.26 -15.90
C HIS A 293 -6.50 12.23 -17.16
N GLN A 294 -6.99 11.54 -18.18
CA GLN A 294 -6.47 11.47 -19.54
C GLN A 294 -7.67 11.67 -20.44
N ASN A 295 -7.89 12.88 -20.94
CA ASN A 295 -9.04 13.18 -21.78
C ASN A 295 -8.60 13.67 -23.14
N SER A 296 -8.13 12.76 -24.00
CA SER A 296 -7.84 13.20 -25.35
C SER A 296 -7.84 12.23 -26.52
N SER A 297 -8.37 11.01 -26.54
CA SER A 297 -8.20 10.07 -27.70
C SER A 297 -6.74 9.73 -28.13
N ASN A 298 -5.76 10.57 -27.80
CA ASN A 298 -4.33 10.35 -27.86
C ASN A 298 -3.88 9.91 -26.45
N VAL A 299 -3.12 8.83 -26.37
CA VAL A 299 -2.53 8.38 -25.08
C VAL A 299 -1.51 9.40 -24.54
N ASN A 300 -1.09 10.35 -25.39
CA ASN A 300 -0.08 11.36 -25.06
C ASN A 300 -0.61 12.71 -24.54
N ASP A 301 -1.92 13.00 -24.54
CA ASP A 301 -2.40 14.19 -23.80
C ASP A 301 -2.88 13.78 -22.41
N TYR A 302 -1.97 13.92 -21.45
CA TYR A 302 -2.30 14.00 -20.04
C TYR A 302 -3.09 15.27 -19.79
N VAL A 303 -4.41 15.19 -19.87
CA VAL A 303 -5.27 16.32 -19.53
C VAL A 303 -5.52 16.30 -18.04
N ASN A 304 -4.84 17.14 -17.29
CA ASN A 304 -5.06 17.25 -15.86
C ASN A 304 -6.38 17.93 -15.55
N ALA A 305 -7.26 17.19 -14.87
CA ALA A 305 -8.54 17.72 -14.43
C ALA A 305 -8.93 17.13 -13.07
N ASN A 306 -9.40 18.02 -12.19
CA ASN A 306 -10.10 17.65 -10.98
C ASN A 306 -11.57 17.44 -11.37
N VAL A 307 -11.92 16.17 -11.58
CA VAL A 307 -13.26 15.73 -11.98
C VAL A 307 -13.81 14.75 -10.98
N ALA A 308 -15.13 14.79 -10.78
CA ALA A 308 -15.80 13.82 -9.92
C ALA A 308 -15.53 12.40 -10.41
N VAL A 309 -15.25 11.50 -9.47
CA VAL A 309 -15.11 10.08 -9.75
C VAL A 309 -16.49 9.53 -10.07
N GLY A 310 -16.67 9.03 -11.29
CA GLY A 310 -17.92 8.36 -11.68
C GLY A 310 -18.12 7.07 -10.88
N PRO A 311 -19.36 6.68 -10.53
CA PRO A 311 -19.64 5.56 -9.64
C PRO A 311 -19.11 4.20 -10.17
N CYS A 312 -18.95 4.10 -11.47
CA CYS A 312 -18.51 2.93 -12.24
C CYS A 312 -17.01 2.95 -12.60
N PHE A 313 -16.26 4.01 -12.29
CA PHE A 313 -14.85 4.12 -12.71
C PHE A 313 -14.01 2.95 -12.20
N ILE A 314 -14.09 2.67 -10.90
CA ILE A 314 -13.33 1.57 -10.28
C ILE A 314 -13.83 0.22 -10.80
N GLN A 315 -15.15 0.06 -10.98
CA GLN A 315 -15.74 -1.16 -11.53
C GLN A 315 -15.24 -1.46 -12.95
N ASP A 316 -15.16 -0.45 -13.82
CA ASP A 316 -14.65 -0.57 -15.18
C ASP A 316 -13.18 -1.03 -15.19
N TYR A 317 -12.35 -0.50 -14.29
CA TYR A 317 -10.94 -0.91 -14.16
C TYR A 317 -10.77 -2.34 -13.65
N ILE A 318 -11.69 -2.79 -12.79
CA ILE A 318 -11.70 -4.17 -12.25
C ILE A 318 -12.20 -5.16 -13.30
N GLN A 319 -13.23 -4.79 -14.07
CA GLN A 319 -13.87 -5.65 -15.07
C GLN A 319 -13.28 -5.52 -16.48
N GLY A 320 -12.35 -4.58 -16.68
CA GLY A 320 -11.82 -4.29 -18.00
C GLY A 320 -12.89 -3.77 -18.97
N THR A 321 -13.95 -3.14 -18.45
CA THR A 321 -15.04 -2.54 -19.24
C THR A 321 -14.84 -1.03 -19.39
N LEU A 322 -15.58 -0.43 -20.32
CA LEU A 322 -15.45 0.98 -20.69
C LEU A 322 -16.81 1.71 -20.67
N ASN A 323 -17.67 1.32 -19.72
CA ASN A 323 -19.03 1.86 -19.62
C ASN A 323 -19.03 3.37 -19.30
N CYS A 324 -18.01 3.85 -18.60
CA CYS A 324 -17.93 5.22 -18.09
C CYS A 324 -16.79 6.05 -18.70
N ARG A 325 -16.05 5.47 -19.65
CA ARG A 325 -15.17 6.19 -20.57
C ARG A 325 -15.21 5.49 -21.95
N PRO A 326 -15.74 6.12 -23.01
CA PRO A 326 -15.68 5.54 -24.35
C PRO A 326 -14.24 5.69 -24.89
N ARG A 327 -13.39 4.69 -24.65
CA ARG A 327 -12.20 4.47 -25.47
C ARG A 327 -12.34 3.12 -26.19
N SER A 328 -11.88 3.09 -27.44
CA SER A 328 -11.87 1.95 -28.37
C SER A 328 -11.05 0.78 -27.84
N ALA A 329 -11.19 -0.47 -28.25
CA ALA A 329 -12.13 -1.22 -29.08
C ALA A 329 -11.77 -2.70 -28.82
N ALA A 330 -12.75 -3.61 -28.88
CA ALA A 330 -12.60 -5.08 -28.91
C ALA A 330 -11.26 -5.61 -28.35
N ALA A 331 -11.09 -5.54 -27.02
CA ALA A 331 -9.89 -6.07 -26.38
C ALA A 331 -10.17 -7.48 -25.84
N GLY A 332 -9.12 -8.30 -25.70
CA GLY A 332 -9.21 -9.62 -25.06
C GLY A 332 -9.87 -9.57 -23.68
N ASN A 333 -10.15 -10.73 -23.08
CA ASN A 333 -10.81 -10.82 -21.78
C ASN A 333 -9.99 -10.12 -20.67
N ARG A 334 -10.39 -8.91 -20.25
CA ARG A 334 -9.74 -8.10 -19.21
C ARG A 334 -10.50 -8.10 -17.87
N ALA A 335 -11.48 -8.99 -17.69
CA ALA A 335 -12.29 -9.12 -16.48
C ALA A 335 -11.49 -9.76 -15.33
N PHE A 336 -10.55 -9.00 -14.74
CA PHE A 336 -9.61 -9.51 -13.74
C PHE A 336 -10.29 -10.19 -12.57
N TYR A 337 -11.35 -9.57 -12.03
CA TYR A 337 -12.07 -10.11 -10.89
C TYR A 337 -12.67 -11.48 -11.18
N ASP A 338 -13.33 -11.64 -12.33
CA ASP A 338 -13.93 -12.92 -12.70
C ASP A 338 -12.85 -13.98 -13.02
N ASN A 339 -11.82 -13.58 -13.76
CA ASN A 339 -10.75 -14.47 -14.21
C ASN A 339 -9.85 -14.97 -13.08
N PHE A 340 -9.65 -14.18 -12.01
CA PHE A 340 -8.69 -14.51 -10.96
C PHE A 340 -9.29 -14.60 -9.55
N ALA A 341 -10.16 -13.67 -9.16
CA ALA A 341 -10.76 -13.71 -7.83
C ALA A 341 -11.87 -14.77 -7.76
N VAL A 342 -12.84 -14.73 -8.68
CA VAL A 342 -13.96 -15.68 -8.71
C VAL A 342 -13.49 -17.07 -9.11
N THR A 343 -12.78 -17.18 -10.24
CA THR A 343 -12.33 -18.48 -10.78
C THR A 343 -11.52 -19.30 -9.79
N TYR A 344 -10.62 -18.66 -9.02
CA TYR A 344 -9.77 -19.34 -8.04
C TYR A 344 -10.21 -19.15 -6.59
N ASN A 345 -11.38 -18.54 -6.36
CA ASN A 345 -11.92 -18.19 -5.05
C ASN A 345 -10.87 -17.54 -4.12
N LYS A 346 -10.29 -16.43 -4.58
CA LYS A 346 -9.25 -15.68 -3.87
C LYS A 346 -9.79 -14.34 -3.38
N PRO A 347 -9.44 -13.90 -2.15
CA PRO A 347 -9.73 -12.54 -1.73
C PRO A 347 -9.06 -11.54 -2.69
N PHE A 348 -9.86 -10.56 -3.12
CA PHE A 348 -9.48 -9.50 -4.02
C PHE A 348 -9.15 -8.23 -3.23
N ALA A 349 -8.07 -7.57 -3.64
CA ALA A 349 -7.60 -6.33 -3.07
C ALA A 349 -7.48 -5.22 -4.11
N LEU A 350 -7.71 -3.99 -3.67
CA LEU A 350 -7.09 -2.80 -4.23
C LEU A 350 -5.89 -2.47 -3.34
N PRO A 351 -4.72 -3.14 -3.51
CA PRO A 351 -3.58 -2.98 -2.61
C PRO A 351 -2.93 -1.61 -2.70
N GLU A 352 -3.29 -0.85 -3.71
CA GLU A 352 -2.83 0.49 -3.95
C GLU A 352 -3.84 1.19 -4.84
N SER A 353 -4.47 2.25 -4.32
CA SER A 353 -5.54 2.92 -5.03
C SER A 353 -5.69 4.37 -4.59
N GLY A 354 -6.15 5.25 -5.48
CA GLY A 354 -6.36 6.65 -5.09
C GLY A 354 -6.88 7.51 -6.22
N ALA A 355 -7.52 8.61 -5.84
CA ALA A 355 -7.88 9.69 -6.75
C ALA A 355 -6.91 10.85 -6.56
N GLN A 356 -6.17 11.19 -7.62
CA GLN A 356 -5.27 12.34 -7.58
C GLN A 356 -6.07 13.64 -7.55
N TYR A 357 -5.75 14.53 -6.63
CA TYR A 357 -6.13 15.93 -6.75
C TYR A 357 -4.94 16.72 -7.30
N ALA A 358 -5.12 17.33 -8.46
CA ALA A 358 -4.10 18.15 -9.08
C ALA A 358 -4.05 19.52 -8.39
N VAL A 359 -2.96 19.80 -7.67
CA VAL A 359 -2.80 21.03 -6.89
C VAL A 359 -2.33 22.21 -7.75
N ASN A 360 -1.46 21.96 -8.73
CA ASN A 360 -0.79 22.98 -9.55
C ASN A 360 -0.92 22.72 -11.05
N ALA A 361 -2.02 22.11 -11.52
CA ALA A 361 -2.19 21.79 -12.94
C ALA A 361 -2.07 23.03 -13.83
N THR A 362 -1.25 22.94 -14.88
CA THR A 362 -1.03 24.02 -15.86
C THR A 362 -1.71 23.75 -17.22
N ASN A 363 -2.05 22.49 -17.53
CA ASN A 363 -2.79 22.05 -18.73
C ASN A 363 -4.25 21.69 -18.40
N VAL A 364 -5.06 22.70 -18.07
CA VAL A 364 -6.32 22.51 -17.32
C VAL A 364 -7.53 22.48 -18.25
N VAL A 365 -8.21 21.33 -18.34
CA VAL A 365 -9.67 21.36 -18.46
C VAL A 365 -10.18 21.98 -17.16
N PRO A 366 -11.07 23.00 -17.19
CA PRO A 366 -11.53 23.68 -15.99
C PRO A 366 -11.83 22.71 -14.86
N GLN A 367 -11.23 22.97 -13.69
CA GLN A 367 -11.52 22.19 -12.48
C GLN A 367 -13.03 22.20 -12.25
N SER A 368 -13.63 21.02 -12.19
CA SER A 368 -15.09 20.89 -12.10
C SER A 368 -15.58 20.58 -10.69
N VAL A 369 -14.68 20.11 -9.81
CA VAL A 369 -14.98 19.77 -8.41
C VAL A 369 -13.81 20.11 -7.49
N ASP A 370 -14.13 20.41 -6.22
CA ASP A 370 -13.15 20.55 -5.16
C ASP A 370 -12.58 19.19 -4.68
N GLU A 371 -11.48 19.25 -3.92
CA GLU A 371 -10.76 18.07 -3.42
C GLU A 371 -11.63 17.17 -2.53
N ALA A 372 -12.45 17.75 -1.65
CA ALA A 372 -13.28 16.99 -0.72
C ALA A 372 -14.38 16.24 -1.48
N THR A 373 -15.03 16.89 -2.44
CA THR A 373 -16.02 16.25 -3.32
C THR A 373 -15.40 15.10 -4.12
N MET A 374 -14.22 15.31 -4.71
CA MET A 374 -13.54 14.28 -5.51
C MET A 374 -13.11 13.06 -4.67
N LYS A 375 -12.42 13.28 -3.54
CA LYS A 375 -11.94 12.20 -2.68
C LYS A 375 -13.09 11.47 -1.97
N LYS A 376 -14.18 12.19 -1.62
CA LYS A 376 -15.40 11.55 -1.11
C LYS A 376 -16.04 10.63 -2.14
N ALA A 377 -16.15 11.07 -3.40
CA ALA A 377 -16.71 10.24 -4.48
C ALA A 377 -15.87 8.98 -4.72
N TRP A 378 -14.54 9.10 -4.69
CA TRP A 378 -13.62 7.97 -4.81
C TRP A 378 -13.85 6.91 -3.73
N ILE A 379 -13.76 7.32 -2.45
CA ILE A 379 -13.89 6.39 -1.32
C ILE A 379 -15.30 5.78 -1.29
N ALA A 380 -16.33 6.57 -1.58
CA ALA A 380 -17.71 6.06 -1.65
C ALA A 380 -17.89 5.02 -2.77
N SER A 381 -17.29 5.24 -3.95
CA SER A 381 -17.30 4.25 -5.04
C SER A 381 -16.58 2.97 -4.62
N ALA A 382 -15.37 3.07 -4.08
CA ALA A 382 -14.60 1.89 -3.66
C ALA A 382 -15.33 1.08 -2.57
N PHE A 383 -15.91 1.75 -1.58
CA PHE A 383 -16.63 1.11 -0.48
C PHE A 383 -17.95 0.50 -0.96
N GLY A 384 -18.71 1.20 -1.81
CA GLY A 384 -20.00 0.70 -2.32
C GLY A 384 -19.87 -0.58 -3.16
N LEU A 385 -18.69 -0.84 -3.71
CA LEU A 385 -18.38 -2.05 -4.47
C LEU A 385 -18.06 -3.25 -3.57
N SER A 386 -17.76 -3.03 -2.28
CA SER A 386 -17.27 -4.03 -1.35
C SER A 386 -18.35 -4.51 -0.38
N PRO A 387 -18.22 -5.73 0.16
CA PRO A 387 -19.10 -6.23 1.22
C PRO A 387 -19.04 -5.39 2.50
N GLY A 388 -17.95 -4.66 2.75
CA GLY A 388 -17.80 -3.81 3.94
C GLY A 388 -18.84 -2.69 4.06
N ALA A 389 -19.37 -2.20 2.93
CA ALA A 389 -20.39 -1.16 2.92
C ALA A 389 -21.69 -1.52 2.17
N SER A 390 -21.72 -2.59 1.36
CA SER A 390 -22.90 -3.01 0.60
C SER A 390 -23.38 -4.43 0.95
N ASN A 391 -24.69 -4.60 1.18
CA ASN A 391 -25.33 -5.92 1.35
C ASN A 391 -25.45 -6.72 0.05
N THR A 392 -25.36 -6.05 -1.10
CA THR A 392 -25.33 -6.64 -2.43
C THR A 392 -24.12 -6.07 -3.18
N PRO A 393 -22.89 -6.41 -2.74
CA PRO A 393 -21.68 -5.84 -3.31
C PRO A 393 -21.49 -6.34 -4.74
N ALA A 394 -21.01 -5.47 -5.63
CA ALA A 394 -20.61 -5.88 -6.98
C ALA A 394 -19.44 -6.87 -6.94
N PHE A 395 -18.55 -6.74 -5.94
CA PHE A 395 -17.39 -7.60 -5.75
C PHE A 395 -17.40 -8.20 -4.33
N PRO A 396 -18.12 -9.31 -4.09
CA PRO A 396 -18.16 -9.99 -2.78
C PRO A 396 -16.79 -10.41 -2.21
N LEU A 397 -15.79 -10.63 -3.09
CA LEU A 397 -14.42 -10.96 -2.71
C LEU A 397 -13.53 -9.71 -2.55
N LEU A 398 -14.03 -8.48 -2.71
CA LEU A 398 -13.25 -7.27 -2.43
C LEU A 398 -13.06 -7.10 -0.91
N LYS A 399 -12.00 -7.71 -0.39
CA LYS A 399 -11.71 -7.80 1.05
C LYS A 399 -10.72 -6.76 1.55
N LEU A 400 -10.02 -6.05 0.67
CA LEU A 400 -9.04 -5.02 1.05
C LEU A 400 -9.06 -3.82 0.09
N ILE A 401 -9.12 -2.60 0.63
CA ILE A 401 -8.96 -1.35 -0.11
C ILE A 401 -7.90 -0.51 0.58
N VAL A 402 -6.79 -0.22 -0.11
CA VAL A 402 -5.68 0.60 0.39
C VAL A 402 -5.65 1.93 -0.35
N ASN A 403 -5.83 3.04 0.37
CA ASN A 403 -5.63 4.38 -0.19
C ASN A 403 -4.14 4.72 -0.27
N PHE A 404 -3.67 5.26 -1.38
CA PHE A 404 -2.33 5.80 -1.51
C PHE A 404 -2.26 7.15 -0.79
N GLU A 405 -1.66 7.18 0.40
CA GLU A 405 -1.64 8.33 1.30
C GLU A 405 -0.35 9.14 1.13
N GLU A 406 -0.09 9.57 -0.10
CA GLU A 406 1.09 10.36 -0.47
C GLU A 406 0.70 11.50 -1.41
N ALA A 407 1.41 12.63 -1.28
CA ALA A 407 1.41 13.67 -2.30
C ALA A 407 2.68 13.53 -3.12
N LYS A 408 2.53 13.22 -4.40
CA LYS A 408 3.63 12.83 -5.28
C LYS A 408 3.85 13.90 -6.33
N VAL A 409 5.12 14.27 -6.54
CA VAL A 409 5.52 15.10 -7.66
C VAL A 409 5.84 14.17 -8.82
N GLU A 410 5.07 14.28 -9.90
CA GLU A 410 5.24 13.46 -11.10
C GLU A 410 5.56 14.32 -12.31
N LEU A 411 6.40 13.77 -13.19
CA LEU A 411 6.73 14.39 -14.46
C LEU A 411 5.52 14.22 -15.40
N GLU A 412 4.93 15.33 -15.83
CA GLU A 412 3.83 15.33 -16.81
C GLU A 412 4.38 15.50 -18.23
N THR A 413 5.39 16.35 -18.38
CA THR A 413 6.20 16.53 -19.58
C THR A 413 7.65 16.79 -19.16
N ASN A 414 8.60 16.77 -20.10
CA ASN A 414 10.03 16.99 -19.82
C ASN A 414 10.36 18.29 -19.06
N THR A 415 9.43 19.24 -18.95
CA THR A 415 9.61 20.52 -18.26
C THR A 415 8.55 20.79 -17.18
N LEU A 416 7.56 19.93 -17.01
CA LEU A 416 6.42 20.17 -16.13
C LEU A 416 6.32 19.10 -15.05
N HIS A 417 6.42 19.55 -13.80
CA HIS A 417 6.23 18.74 -12.60
C HIS A 417 4.88 19.06 -11.98
N GLN A 418 4.04 18.04 -11.87
CA GLN A 418 2.73 18.16 -11.27
C GLN A 418 2.74 17.57 -9.86
N LEU A 419 2.20 18.32 -8.91
CA LEU A 419 1.88 17.82 -7.58
C LEU A 419 0.50 17.15 -7.62
N ARG A 420 0.50 15.82 -7.52
CA ARG A 420 -0.69 14.99 -7.38
C ARG A 420 -0.89 14.63 -5.92
N ASP A 421 -1.96 15.12 -5.31
CA ASP A 421 -2.27 14.83 -3.91
C ASP A 421 -3.29 13.71 -3.78
N TYR A 422 -2.86 12.52 -3.36
CA TYR A 422 -3.73 11.37 -3.10
C TYR A 422 -4.17 11.26 -1.63
N ARG A 423 -3.61 12.09 -0.75
CA ARG A 423 -3.81 12.00 0.71
C ARG A 423 -5.24 12.33 1.09
N ILE A 424 -5.91 11.45 1.83
CA ILE A 424 -7.25 11.72 2.33
C ILE A 424 -7.24 12.35 3.73
N SER A 425 -6.15 12.18 4.50
CA SER A 425 -6.08 12.59 5.90
C SER A 425 -5.53 14.00 6.14
N HIS A 426 -4.84 14.58 5.16
CA HIS A 426 -4.09 15.81 5.36
C HIS A 426 -4.98 17.07 5.38
N ASN A 427 -5.98 17.12 4.50
CA ASN A 427 -6.93 18.24 4.42
C ASN A 427 -8.14 17.98 5.34
N LYS A 428 -8.38 18.87 6.31
CA LYS A 428 -9.50 18.74 7.26
C LYS A 428 -10.88 18.73 6.59
N SER A 429 -11.05 19.47 5.49
CA SER A 429 -12.31 19.47 4.73
C SER A 429 -12.56 18.14 4.05
N VAL A 430 -11.50 17.50 3.51
CA VAL A 430 -11.58 16.14 2.95
C VAL A 430 -11.94 15.14 4.04
N MET A 431 -11.24 15.16 5.17
CA MET A 431 -11.56 14.26 6.28
C MET A 431 -12.98 14.48 6.82
N GLY A 432 -13.42 15.72 6.95
CA GLY A 432 -14.79 16.06 7.35
C GLY A 432 -15.83 15.46 6.40
N ALA A 433 -15.58 15.51 5.09
CA ALA A 433 -16.46 14.90 4.08
C ALA A 433 -16.48 13.35 4.18
N LEU A 434 -15.34 12.73 4.48
CA LEU A 434 -15.19 11.27 4.57
C LEU A 434 -15.82 10.63 5.80
N ILE A 435 -16.00 11.38 6.91
CA ILE A 435 -16.71 10.86 8.10
C ILE A 435 -18.07 10.26 7.71
N SER A 436 -18.82 10.94 6.83
CA SER A 436 -20.12 10.47 6.35
C SER A 436 -20.07 9.18 5.51
N VAL A 437 -18.90 8.82 4.97
CA VAL A 437 -18.69 7.59 4.19
C VAL A 437 -18.19 6.46 5.09
N PHE A 438 -17.39 6.77 6.11
CA PHE A 438 -16.88 5.79 7.07
C PHE A 438 -17.95 5.31 8.07
N GLN A 439 -18.83 6.20 8.56
CA GLN A 439 -19.89 5.88 9.52
C GLN A 439 -20.94 4.84 9.05
N PRO A 440 -21.47 4.90 7.81
CA PRO A 440 -22.44 3.89 7.33
C PRO A 440 -21.78 2.53 7.00
N ALA A 441 -20.45 2.47 6.96
CA ALA A 441 -19.70 1.29 6.53
C ALA A 441 -19.47 0.32 7.70
N ALA A 442 -20.56 -0.18 8.30
CA ALA A 442 -20.54 -0.95 9.54
C ALA A 442 -19.66 -2.22 9.50
N ARG A 443 -19.42 -2.77 8.31
CA ARG A 443 -18.58 -3.97 8.08
C ARG A 443 -17.20 -3.64 7.50
N MET A 444 -16.83 -2.36 7.46
CA MET A 444 -15.45 -1.95 7.26
C MET A 444 -14.66 -2.16 8.54
N LEU A 445 -13.53 -2.83 8.41
CA LEU A 445 -12.66 -3.21 9.53
C LEU A 445 -11.51 -2.22 9.66
N TRP A 446 -11.24 -1.85 10.91
CA TRP A 446 -10.22 -0.93 11.36
C TRP A 446 -9.26 -1.64 12.33
N ALA A 447 -8.04 -1.13 12.47
CA ALA A 447 -7.06 -1.68 13.40
C ALA A 447 -7.55 -1.62 14.86
N GLY A 448 -7.22 -2.65 15.64
CA GLY A 448 -7.69 -2.85 17.02
C GLY A 448 -9.05 -3.54 17.15
N GLN A 449 -9.72 -3.85 16.03
CA GLN A 449 -10.93 -4.70 15.99
C GLN A 449 -10.60 -6.15 15.61
N LEU A 450 -9.33 -6.43 15.33
CA LEU A 450 -8.86 -7.67 14.75
C LEU A 450 -8.00 -8.41 15.77
N SER A 451 -8.11 -9.74 15.75
CA SER A 451 -7.12 -10.63 16.34
C SER A 451 -6.70 -11.65 15.30
N TYR A 452 -5.51 -12.19 15.49
CA TYR A 452 -4.87 -13.07 14.54
C TYR A 452 -4.43 -14.33 15.23
N GLN A 453 -4.70 -15.46 14.58
CA GLN A 453 -4.20 -16.75 15.04
C GLN A 453 -2.99 -17.16 14.20
N CYS A 454 -2.16 -18.02 14.76
CA CYS A 454 -0.95 -18.51 14.11
C CYS A 454 -1.24 -19.25 12.78
N GLY A 455 -2.46 -19.77 12.59
CA GLY A 455 -2.93 -20.33 11.32
C GLY A 455 -3.21 -19.30 10.21
N GLY A 456 -3.02 -18.01 10.49
CA GLY A 456 -3.30 -16.90 9.56
C GLY A 456 -4.75 -16.43 9.55
N GLN A 457 -5.61 -16.97 10.43
CA GLN A 457 -7.01 -16.57 10.54
C GLN A 457 -7.14 -15.19 11.18
N VAL A 458 -8.04 -14.37 10.64
CA VAL A 458 -8.40 -13.04 11.17
C VAL A 458 -9.78 -13.13 11.83
N HIS A 459 -9.86 -12.77 13.12
CA HIS A 459 -11.11 -12.76 13.88
C HIS A 459 -11.46 -11.34 14.33
N ILE A 460 -12.75 -11.01 14.32
CA ILE A 460 -13.24 -9.72 14.83
C ILE A 460 -13.42 -9.85 16.34
N THR A 461 -12.77 -8.98 17.11
CA THR A 461 -12.80 -9.00 18.59
C THR A 461 -13.63 -7.90 19.20
N LYS A 462 -13.99 -6.87 18.43
CA LYS A 462 -14.77 -5.71 18.88
C LYS A 462 -15.70 -5.21 17.78
N SER A 463 -16.84 -4.63 18.18
CA SER A 463 -17.77 -3.97 17.26
C SER A 463 -17.15 -2.74 16.57
N SER A 464 -17.80 -2.26 15.50
CA SER A 464 -17.46 -1.08 14.70
C SER A 464 -17.05 0.13 15.57
N PRO A 465 -16.12 0.99 15.14
CA PRO A 465 -15.77 2.19 15.90
C PRO A 465 -17.04 3.05 16.08
N SER A 466 -17.44 3.32 17.32
CA SER A 466 -18.52 4.26 17.61
C SER A 466 -17.96 5.68 17.59
N ALA A 467 -18.60 6.58 16.83
CA ALA A 467 -18.26 8.00 16.77
C ALA A 467 -18.43 8.72 18.12
#